data_AF-A0A494XJ50-F1
#
_entry.id   AF-A0A494XJ50-F1
#
_cell.length_a   1.000
_cell.length_b   1.000
_cell.length_c   1.000
_cell.angle_alpha   90.00
_cell.angle_beta   90.00
_cell.angle_gamma   90.00
#
_symmetry.space_group_name_H-M   'P 1'
#
loop_
_entity.id
_entity.type
_entity.pdbx_description
1 polymer ?
#
loop_
_entity_poly.entity_id
_entity_poly.type
_entity_poly.pdbx_seq_one_letter_code
_entity_poly.pdbx_strand_id
1 'polypeptide(L)'
;MASPFDSSTGRVGDASSARETGGSSDDARSGLASPDRALGANFGARRCRDIVFSVKRKVWRQDDERLEPDDADYAQKRQARMAAGGYRCVFCGFRSQHTELHHRNDNHADSRDDNLEVADPLCHGTQHLGQIGADKHGIFVQLEGMPQAELNHLQRTIAVVLEIGSDAEKADARALLQHLASRSQLVTSAWGSANPSDFATALHALHEEDSDKRVGAFASLALLYRPARFAQYVRRWIDETYRSLPIATWKHLYERARSGR
;
A
#
# COMPACT_ATOMS: atom_id res chain seq x y z
N MET A 1 50.57 -6.97 13.96
CA MET A 1 50.79 -5.94 15.01
C MET A 1 49.74 -4.88 14.83
N ALA A 2 48.72 -4.90 15.69
CA ALA A 2 47.70 -3.87 15.80
C ALA A 2 48.21 -2.79 16.77
N SER A 3 47.92 -1.53 16.46
CA SER A 3 47.96 -0.44 17.44
C SER A 3 46.76 0.49 17.21
N PRO A 4 46.25 1.13 18.28
CA PRO A 4 44.86 1.52 18.41
C PRO A 4 44.61 2.99 18.08
N PHE A 5 43.39 3.26 17.63
CA PHE A 5 42.87 4.61 17.44
C PHE A 5 42.56 5.26 18.80
N ASP A 6 43.17 6.42 19.03
CA ASP A 6 42.94 7.28 20.19
C ASP A 6 41.78 8.26 19.93
N SER A 7 41.01 8.48 20.98
CA SER A 7 39.71 9.15 20.99
C SER A 7 39.89 10.61 21.35
N SER A 8 39.65 11.54 20.41
CA SER A 8 39.63 12.97 20.71
C SER A 8 38.29 13.63 20.38
N THR A 9 37.47 13.73 21.43
CA THR A 9 36.73 14.94 21.84
C THR A 9 36.11 15.81 20.73
N GLY A 10 34.91 15.44 20.28
CA GLY A 10 33.97 16.38 19.66
C GLY A 10 33.33 17.26 20.73
N ARG A 11 33.56 18.58 20.63
CA ARG A 11 32.93 19.63 21.46
C ARG A 11 31.42 19.42 21.56
N VAL A 12 30.95 19.16 22.77
CA VAL A 12 29.55 19.31 23.15
C VAL A 12 29.22 20.80 23.06
N GLY A 13 28.36 21.16 22.12
CA GLY A 13 27.78 22.49 22.05
C GLY A 13 27.01 22.77 23.33
N ASP A 14 27.40 23.86 23.98
CA ASP A 14 26.87 24.36 25.24
C ASP A 14 25.34 24.53 25.20
N ALA A 15 24.62 23.71 25.97
CA ALA A 15 23.15 23.71 26.08
C ALA A 15 22.60 24.92 26.86
N SER A 16 23.42 25.94 27.12
CA SER A 16 23.03 27.14 27.86
C SER A 16 22.60 28.32 26.98
N SER A 17 22.72 28.24 25.65
CA SER A 17 22.39 29.36 24.74
C SER A 17 20.95 29.35 24.18
N ALA A 18 20.09 28.43 24.61
CA ALA A 18 18.69 28.32 24.14
C ALA A 18 17.61 28.69 25.19
N ARG A 19 17.94 29.54 26.18
CA ARG A 19 17.03 29.86 27.31
C ARG A 19 16.39 31.26 27.29
N GLU A 20 16.55 32.07 26.25
CA GLU A 20 16.06 33.46 26.25
C GLU A 20 14.81 33.75 25.41
N THR A 21 13.97 32.74 25.15
CA THR A 21 12.55 32.97 24.80
C THR A 21 11.65 32.01 25.59
N GLY A 22 11.70 32.12 26.91
CA GLY A 22 10.90 31.34 27.84
C GLY A 22 9.42 31.76 27.83
N GLY A 23 8.63 31.17 26.93
CA GLY A 23 7.21 30.92 27.20
C GLY A 23 7.07 29.48 27.67
N SER A 24 6.46 29.25 28.83
CA SER A 24 6.17 27.88 29.28
C SER A 24 5.21 27.21 28.29
N SER A 25 5.30 25.89 28.13
CA SER A 25 4.26 25.14 27.39
C SER A 25 2.85 25.37 27.98
N ASP A 26 2.77 25.81 29.23
CA ASP A 26 1.52 26.19 29.90
C ASP A 26 1.02 27.57 29.44
N ASP A 27 1.91 28.53 29.16
CA ASP A 27 1.55 29.83 28.59
C ASP A 27 1.03 29.68 27.16
N ALA A 28 1.64 28.77 26.38
CA ALA A 28 1.21 28.43 25.02
C ALA A 28 -0.16 27.72 24.96
N ARG A 29 -0.64 27.20 26.11
CA ARG A 29 -1.94 26.51 26.23
C ARG A 29 -2.98 27.34 26.98
N SER A 30 -2.59 28.51 27.49
CA SER A 30 -3.50 29.41 28.19
C SER A 30 -4.62 29.88 27.27
N GLY A 31 -5.87 29.65 27.68
CA GLY A 31 -7.07 30.02 26.91
C GLY A 31 -7.51 29.01 25.85
N LEU A 32 -6.76 27.93 25.62
CA LEU A 32 -7.21 26.82 24.79
C LEU A 32 -8.10 25.88 25.61
N ALA A 33 -9.28 25.55 25.09
CA ALA A 33 -10.11 24.49 25.68
C ALA A 33 -9.29 23.19 25.73
N SER A 34 -9.43 22.44 26.83
CA SER A 34 -8.83 21.10 26.90
C SER A 34 -9.30 20.28 25.70
N PRO A 35 -8.39 19.66 24.94
CA PRO A 35 -8.79 18.82 23.83
C PRO A 35 -9.71 17.70 24.33
N ASP A 36 -10.66 17.31 23.50
CA ASP A 36 -11.51 16.16 23.76
C ASP A 36 -10.64 14.98 24.22
N ARG A 37 -11.03 14.29 25.31
CA ARG A 37 -10.29 13.11 25.80
C ARG A 37 -10.29 11.97 24.78
N ALA A 38 -11.21 11.99 23.82
CA ALA A 38 -11.23 11.08 22.67
C ALA A 38 -10.27 11.52 21.53
N LEU A 39 -9.70 12.73 21.58
CA LEU A 39 -8.74 13.22 20.60
C LEU A 39 -7.47 12.35 20.66
N GLY A 40 -7.30 11.55 19.62
CA GLY A 40 -6.20 10.61 19.51
C GLY A 40 -6.49 9.18 19.96
N ALA A 41 -7.70 8.87 20.41
CA ALA A 41 -8.15 7.48 20.60
C ALA A 41 -8.03 6.66 19.30
N ASN A 42 -8.16 7.32 18.15
CA ASN A 42 -7.98 6.74 16.82
C ASN A 42 -6.50 6.53 16.40
N PHE A 43 -5.52 6.98 17.20
CA PHE A 43 -4.10 6.71 16.94
C PHE A 43 -3.63 5.37 17.54
N GLY A 44 -4.38 4.82 18.51
CA GLY A 44 -4.08 3.53 19.13
C GLY A 44 -4.39 2.30 18.27
N ALA A 45 -5.17 2.46 17.20
CA ALA A 45 -5.48 1.40 16.24
C ALA A 45 -5.22 1.91 14.82
N ARG A 46 -4.41 1.20 14.02
CA ARG A 46 -4.29 1.51 12.60
C ARG A 46 -5.67 1.43 11.95
N ARG A 47 -6.08 2.48 11.22
CA ARG A 47 -7.38 2.55 10.52
C ARG A 47 -7.53 1.52 9.39
N CYS A 48 -6.41 0.92 8.98
CA CYS A 48 -6.31 -0.09 7.96
C CYS A 48 -5.35 -1.19 8.43
N ARG A 49 -5.58 -2.41 7.97
CA ARG A 49 -4.66 -3.53 8.20
C ARG A 49 -3.37 -3.34 7.42
N ASP A 50 -2.29 -3.90 7.96
CA ASP A 50 -1.02 -3.96 7.26
C ASP A 50 -1.13 -4.89 6.04
N ILE A 51 -0.48 -4.49 4.95
CA ILE A 51 -0.34 -5.33 3.76
C ILE A 51 0.92 -6.17 3.96
N VAL A 52 0.76 -7.49 3.94
CA VAL A 52 1.87 -8.44 4.03
C VAL A 52 1.90 -9.25 2.75
N PHE A 53 2.98 -9.21 1.98
CA PHE A 53 3.06 -9.98 0.74
C PHE A 53 2.93 -11.49 1.01
N SER A 54 2.14 -12.18 0.18
CA SER A 54 1.84 -13.61 0.34
C SER A 54 1.68 -14.31 -1.02
N VAL A 55 1.49 -15.63 -0.95
CA VAL A 55 1.21 -16.53 -2.08
C VAL A 55 0.14 -17.54 -1.68
N LYS A 56 -0.63 -18.04 -2.66
CA LYS A 56 -1.59 -19.14 -2.44
C LYS A 56 -0.86 -20.45 -2.12
N ARG A 57 -0.69 -20.80 -0.83
CA ARG A 57 0.03 -22.03 -0.42
C ARG A 57 -0.80 -23.32 -0.42
N LYS A 58 -2.11 -23.24 -0.15
CA LYS A 58 -2.92 -24.42 0.25
C LYS A 58 -3.80 -25.01 -0.85
N VAL A 59 -4.26 -24.20 -1.81
CA VAL A 59 -5.11 -24.65 -2.92
C VAL A 59 -4.56 -24.05 -4.22
N TRP A 60 -3.51 -24.68 -4.74
CA TRP A 60 -3.03 -24.36 -6.08
C TRP A 60 -3.84 -25.17 -7.09
N ARG A 61 -4.69 -24.49 -7.86
CA ARG A 61 -5.22 -25.03 -9.11
C ARG A 61 -4.36 -24.43 -10.22
N GLN A 62 -3.65 -25.30 -10.92
CA GLN A 62 -2.74 -24.93 -12.01
C GLN A 62 -3.43 -24.09 -13.10
N ASP A 63 -4.76 -24.15 -13.18
CA ASP A 63 -5.60 -23.53 -14.21
C ASP A 63 -6.59 -22.45 -13.68
N ASP A 64 -6.43 -21.97 -12.45
CA ASP A 64 -7.32 -20.93 -11.90
C ASP A 64 -6.71 -19.53 -12.07
N GLU A 65 -6.97 -18.93 -13.24
CA GLU A 65 -6.58 -17.55 -13.57
C GLU A 65 -7.30 -16.50 -12.70
N ARG A 66 -8.28 -16.88 -11.87
CA ARG A 66 -9.07 -15.93 -11.08
C ARG A 66 -8.48 -15.72 -9.67
N LEU A 67 -8.55 -14.47 -9.24
CA LEU A 67 -8.24 -14.08 -7.86
C LEU A 67 -9.35 -14.53 -6.89
N GLU A 68 -10.59 -14.59 -7.37
CA GLU A 68 -11.79 -14.96 -6.60
C GLU A 68 -12.29 -16.36 -7.04
N PRO A 69 -12.76 -17.23 -6.12
CA PRO A 69 -13.37 -18.50 -6.48
C PRO A 69 -14.70 -18.31 -7.23
N ASP A 70 -15.05 -19.29 -8.06
CA ASP A 70 -16.32 -19.34 -8.82
C ASP A 70 -17.23 -20.43 -8.25
N ASP A 71 -17.70 -20.24 -7.02
CA ASP A 71 -18.69 -21.12 -6.40
C ASP A 71 -19.96 -20.35 -5.97
N ALA A 72 -21.08 -21.07 -5.90
CA ALA A 72 -22.40 -20.47 -5.68
C ALA A 72 -22.54 -19.84 -4.27
N ASP A 73 -21.88 -20.41 -3.25
CA ASP A 73 -21.92 -19.90 -1.88
C ASP A 73 -21.14 -18.57 -1.79
N TYR A 74 -19.98 -18.52 -2.43
CA TYR A 74 -19.17 -17.32 -2.61
C TYR A 74 -19.96 -16.24 -3.35
N ALA A 75 -20.56 -16.55 -4.50
CA ALA A 75 -21.34 -15.59 -5.28
C ALA A 75 -22.51 -14.99 -4.48
N GLN A 76 -23.20 -15.80 -3.68
CA GLN A 76 -24.31 -15.37 -2.85
C GLN A 76 -23.85 -14.46 -1.70
N LYS A 77 -22.73 -14.78 -1.05
CA LYS A 77 -22.18 -14.00 0.07
C LYS A 77 -21.46 -12.74 -0.39
N ARG A 78 -20.90 -12.73 -1.59
CA ARG A 78 -20.03 -11.66 -2.11
C ARG A 78 -20.66 -10.29 -1.94
N GLN A 79 -21.89 -10.11 -2.43
CA GLN A 79 -22.57 -8.82 -2.38
C GLN A 79 -22.89 -8.38 -0.94
N ALA A 80 -23.38 -9.31 -0.10
CA ALA A 80 -23.73 -9.02 1.28
C ALA A 80 -22.51 -8.62 2.11
N ARG A 81 -21.38 -9.33 1.95
CA ARG A 81 -20.13 -9.03 2.66
C ARG A 81 -19.50 -7.71 2.21
N MET A 82 -19.48 -7.42 0.91
CA MET A 82 -19.02 -6.13 0.39
C MET A 82 -19.87 -4.97 0.92
N ALA A 83 -21.20 -5.12 0.94
CA ALA A 83 -22.12 -4.12 1.48
C ALA A 83 -21.90 -3.92 2.99
N ALA A 84 -21.75 -5.00 3.76
CA ALA A 84 -21.46 -4.93 5.20
C ALA A 84 -20.10 -4.23 5.49
N GLY A 85 -19.09 -4.46 4.65
CA GLY A 85 -17.82 -3.75 4.70
C GLY A 85 -17.86 -2.31 4.16
N GLY A 86 -19.02 -1.82 3.73
CA GLY A 86 -19.21 -0.49 3.14
C GLY A 86 -18.34 -0.25 1.91
N TYR A 87 -18.07 -1.32 1.15
CA TYR A 87 -17.22 -1.32 -0.04
C TYR A 87 -15.83 -0.71 0.19
N ARG A 88 -15.33 -0.79 1.43
CA ARG A 88 -14.07 -0.19 1.85
C ARG A 88 -12.99 -1.26 1.95
N CYS A 89 -11.92 -1.08 1.20
CA CYS A 89 -10.71 -1.90 1.33
C CYS A 89 -10.17 -1.83 2.77
N VAL A 90 -9.99 -2.98 3.41
CA VAL A 90 -9.45 -3.08 4.78
C VAL A 90 -7.99 -2.66 4.86
N PHE A 91 -7.25 -2.67 3.75
CA PHE A 91 -5.80 -2.42 3.68
C PHE A 91 -5.42 -0.97 3.39
N CYS A 92 -6.10 -0.30 2.46
CA CYS A 92 -5.79 1.09 2.10
C CYS A 92 -6.94 2.07 2.34
N GLY A 93 -8.12 1.57 2.72
CA GLY A 93 -9.29 2.40 2.98
C GLY A 93 -9.99 2.96 1.75
N PHE A 94 -9.53 2.64 0.53
CA PHE A 94 -10.20 3.00 -0.71
C PHE A 94 -11.62 2.43 -0.76
N ARG A 95 -12.58 3.21 -1.28
CA ARG A 95 -13.98 2.82 -1.42
C ARG A 95 -14.37 2.76 -2.90
N SER A 96 -14.97 1.65 -3.33
CA SER A 96 -15.51 1.45 -4.69
C SER A 96 -16.42 0.23 -4.70
N GLN A 97 -17.49 0.24 -5.51
CA GLN A 97 -18.35 -0.95 -5.64
C GLN A 97 -17.63 -2.12 -6.33
N HIS A 98 -16.45 -1.87 -6.88
CA HIS A 98 -15.61 -2.83 -7.58
C HIS A 98 -14.41 -3.30 -6.75
N THR A 99 -14.57 -3.32 -5.43
CA THR A 99 -13.72 -4.11 -4.53
C THR A 99 -13.93 -5.61 -4.74
N GLU A 100 -13.01 -6.39 -4.19
CA GLU A 100 -12.94 -7.84 -4.23
C GLU A 100 -13.04 -8.39 -2.80
N LEU A 101 -13.35 -9.70 -2.68
CA LEU A 101 -13.23 -10.41 -1.41
C LEU A 101 -11.95 -11.22 -1.35
N HIS A 102 -11.16 -10.96 -0.31
CA HIS A 102 -9.95 -11.66 0.03
C HIS A 102 -10.21 -12.67 1.17
N HIS A 103 -9.70 -13.89 1.01
CA HIS A 103 -9.72 -14.93 2.04
C HIS A 103 -8.47 -14.79 2.91
N ARG A 104 -8.63 -14.44 4.19
CA ARG A 104 -7.52 -14.12 5.12
C ARG A 104 -6.54 -15.27 5.33
N ASN A 105 -7.01 -16.51 5.22
CA ASN A 105 -6.21 -17.71 5.41
C ASN A 105 -5.72 -18.34 4.09
N ASP A 106 -5.87 -17.63 2.96
CA ASP A 106 -5.53 -18.08 1.61
C ASP A 106 -6.24 -19.39 1.17
N ASN A 107 -7.28 -19.82 1.90
CA ASN A 107 -8.11 -20.96 1.55
C ASN A 107 -9.43 -20.47 0.94
N HIS A 108 -9.52 -20.52 -0.39
CA HIS A 108 -10.70 -20.10 -1.14
C HIS A 108 -11.92 -21.01 -0.97
N ALA A 109 -11.75 -22.19 -0.36
CA ALA A 109 -12.87 -23.05 0.03
C ALA A 109 -13.45 -22.67 1.41
N ASP A 110 -12.83 -21.73 2.14
CA ASP A 110 -13.26 -21.30 3.46
C ASP A 110 -14.02 -19.96 3.40
N SER A 111 -15.29 -20.03 3.00
CA SER A 111 -16.18 -18.87 2.85
C SER A 111 -16.88 -18.46 4.15
N ARG A 112 -16.24 -18.67 5.32
CA ARG A 112 -16.73 -18.14 6.61
C ARG A 112 -16.60 -16.63 6.65
N ASP A 113 -17.60 -15.95 7.21
CA ASP A 113 -17.69 -14.49 7.25
C ASP A 113 -16.48 -13.78 7.88
N ASP A 114 -15.84 -14.41 8.87
CA ASP A 114 -14.66 -13.90 9.57
C ASP A 114 -13.34 -14.10 8.79
N ASN A 115 -13.37 -14.94 7.76
CA ASN A 115 -12.28 -15.18 6.81
C ASN A 115 -12.39 -14.29 5.56
N LEU A 116 -13.53 -13.65 5.30
CA LEU A 116 -13.75 -12.83 4.10
C LEU A 116 -13.58 -11.34 4.40
N GLU A 117 -12.63 -10.70 3.71
CA GLU A 117 -12.34 -9.27 3.85
C GLU A 117 -12.48 -8.52 2.53
N VAL A 118 -12.98 -7.29 2.59
CA VAL A 118 -13.08 -6.42 1.43
C VAL A 118 -11.71 -5.84 1.11
N ALA A 119 -11.21 -6.05 -0.10
CA ALA A 119 -9.94 -5.54 -0.59
C ALA A 119 -10.12 -4.86 -1.95
N ASP A 120 -9.42 -3.77 -2.23
CA ASP A 120 -9.36 -3.28 -3.61
C ASP A 120 -8.39 -4.15 -4.44
N PRO A 121 -8.53 -4.19 -5.78
CA PRO A 121 -7.74 -5.06 -6.65
C PRO A 121 -6.21 -4.88 -6.53
N LEU A 122 -5.71 -3.69 -6.17
CA LEU A 122 -4.28 -3.48 -5.97
C LEU A 122 -3.80 -4.06 -4.64
N CYS A 123 -4.58 -3.89 -3.56
CA CYS A 123 -4.24 -4.49 -2.28
C CYS A 123 -4.39 -6.01 -2.31
N HIS A 124 -5.46 -6.52 -2.93
CA HIS A 124 -5.68 -7.96 -3.05
C HIS A 124 -4.55 -8.64 -3.82
N GLY A 125 -4.08 -8.04 -4.93
CA GLY A 125 -2.99 -8.61 -5.75
C GLY A 125 -1.68 -8.84 -4.99
N THR A 126 -1.45 -8.18 -3.86
CA THR A 126 -0.24 -8.37 -3.03
C THR A 126 -0.18 -9.75 -2.36
N GLN A 127 -1.30 -10.45 -2.29
CA GLN A 127 -1.43 -11.81 -1.76
C GLN A 127 -1.23 -12.89 -2.84
N HIS A 128 -1.09 -12.47 -4.11
CA HIS A 128 -1.06 -13.36 -5.27
C HIS A 128 0.20 -13.17 -6.10
N LEU A 129 1.35 -12.96 -5.45
CA LEU A 129 2.62 -12.61 -6.11
C LEU A 129 3.01 -13.54 -7.25
N GLY A 130 2.78 -14.85 -7.08
CA GLY A 130 3.08 -15.85 -8.10
C GLY A 130 2.37 -15.57 -9.42
N GLN A 131 1.08 -15.24 -9.36
CA GLN A 131 0.28 -14.88 -10.51
C GLN A 131 0.69 -13.50 -11.07
N ILE A 132 0.93 -12.50 -10.21
CA ILE A 132 1.36 -11.17 -10.66
C ILE A 132 2.63 -11.25 -11.52
N GLY A 133 3.60 -12.06 -11.11
CA GLY A 133 4.84 -12.22 -11.85
C GLY A 133 4.68 -13.05 -13.12
N ALA A 134 3.89 -14.13 -13.08
CA ALA A 134 3.68 -15.03 -14.21
C ALA A 134 3.04 -14.28 -15.38
N ASP A 135 2.04 -13.45 -15.08
CA ASP A 135 1.31 -12.64 -16.07
C ASP A 135 2.07 -11.35 -16.45
N LYS A 136 3.29 -11.15 -15.90
CA LYS A 136 4.11 -9.94 -16.08
C LYS A 136 3.32 -8.68 -15.75
N HIS A 137 2.52 -8.73 -14.69
CA HIS A 137 1.59 -7.69 -14.29
C HIS A 137 2.15 -6.72 -13.25
N GLY A 138 3.35 -6.97 -12.73
CA GLY A 138 4.04 -6.06 -11.82
C GLY A 138 5.51 -6.43 -11.63
N ILE A 139 6.22 -5.56 -10.93
CA ILE A 139 7.63 -5.73 -10.52
C ILE A 139 7.78 -5.26 -9.08
N PHE A 140 8.69 -5.86 -8.33
CA PHE A 140 9.14 -5.29 -7.07
C PHE A 140 10.04 -4.08 -7.32
N VAL A 141 9.85 -3.06 -6.50
CA VAL A 141 10.66 -1.85 -6.45
C VAL A 141 11.07 -1.59 -5.00
N GLN A 142 12.25 -1.03 -4.78
CA GLN A 142 12.65 -0.62 -3.43
C GLN A 142 12.08 0.77 -3.14
N LEU A 143 11.20 0.93 -2.15
CA LEU A 143 10.61 2.21 -1.76
C LEU A 143 10.63 2.37 -0.23
N GLU A 144 11.67 3.01 0.28
CA GLU A 144 11.79 3.28 1.70
C GLU A 144 10.82 4.38 2.15
N GLY A 145 10.13 4.15 3.26
CA GLY A 145 9.21 5.15 3.85
C GLY A 145 7.86 5.30 3.15
N MET A 146 7.58 4.53 2.09
CA MET A 146 6.27 4.52 1.43
C MET A 146 5.60 3.15 1.58
N PRO A 147 4.61 3.01 2.47
CA PRO A 147 3.84 1.77 2.60
C PRO A 147 3.14 1.40 1.30
N GLN A 148 2.96 0.09 1.06
CA GLN A 148 2.26 -0.40 -0.13
C GLN A 148 0.86 0.20 -0.31
N ALA A 149 0.14 0.48 0.78
CA ALA A 149 -1.18 1.10 0.74
C ALA A 149 -1.16 2.49 0.10
N GLU A 150 -0.13 3.29 0.40
CA GLU A 150 0.07 4.63 -0.18
C GLU A 150 0.50 4.52 -1.64
N LEU A 151 1.41 3.60 -1.96
CA LEU A 151 1.77 3.30 -3.34
C LEU A 151 0.54 2.88 -4.15
N ASN A 152 -0.37 2.08 -3.59
CA ASN A 152 -1.61 1.67 -4.27
C ASN A 152 -2.53 2.87 -4.56
N HIS A 153 -2.63 3.87 -3.69
CA HIS A 153 -3.35 5.12 -3.99
C HIS A 153 -2.68 5.89 -5.13
N LEU A 154 -1.35 5.99 -5.11
CA LEU A 154 -0.59 6.64 -6.18
C LEU A 154 -0.77 5.91 -7.52
N GLN A 155 -0.68 4.58 -7.53
CA GLN A 155 -0.84 3.77 -8.74
C GLN A 155 -2.23 3.89 -9.36
N ARG A 156 -3.30 3.92 -8.53
CA ARG A 156 -4.66 4.21 -9.01
C ARG A 156 -4.73 5.58 -9.68
N THR A 157 -4.13 6.57 -9.06
CA THR A 157 -4.12 7.96 -9.56
C THR A 157 -3.38 8.06 -10.88
N ILE A 158 -2.18 7.45 -10.98
CA ILE A 158 -1.41 7.34 -12.22
C ILE A 158 -2.27 6.66 -13.31
N ALA A 159 -2.90 5.53 -13.01
CA ALA A 159 -3.70 4.80 -13.98
C ALA A 159 -4.90 5.62 -14.49
N VAL A 160 -5.56 6.39 -13.62
CA VAL A 160 -6.64 7.31 -14.01
C VAL A 160 -6.14 8.43 -14.90
N VAL A 161 -5.03 9.10 -14.56
CA VAL A 161 -4.44 10.15 -15.40
C VAL A 161 -4.03 9.60 -16.77
N LEU A 162 -3.47 8.39 -16.81
CA LEU A 162 -3.10 7.73 -18.06
C LEU A 162 -4.29 7.44 -18.99
N GLU A 163 -5.50 7.29 -18.45
CA GLU A 163 -6.72 7.08 -19.23
C GLU A 163 -7.32 8.43 -19.69
N ILE A 164 -7.58 9.35 -18.75
CA ILE A 164 -8.42 10.54 -19.01
C ILE A 164 -7.70 11.89 -18.95
N GLY A 165 -6.41 11.93 -18.62
CA GLY A 165 -5.63 13.17 -18.60
C GLY A 165 -5.40 13.77 -20.00
N SER A 166 -5.01 15.04 -20.04
CA SER A 166 -4.41 15.68 -21.20
C SER A 166 -3.07 15.04 -21.57
N ASP A 167 -2.55 15.33 -22.77
CA ASP A 167 -1.27 14.75 -23.22
C ASP A 167 -0.09 15.12 -22.29
N ALA A 168 -0.08 16.34 -21.76
CA ALA A 168 0.92 16.78 -20.79
C ALA A 168 0.81 16.00 -19.47
N GLU A 169 -0.40 15.88 -18.92
CA GLU A 169 -0.62 15.13 -17.66
C GLU A 169 -0.31 13.64 -17.83
N LYS A 170 -0.63 13.07 -19.00
CA LYS A 170 -0.27 11.69 -19.35
C LYS A 170 1.25 11.52 -19.46
N ALA A 171 1.96 12.50 -20.02
CA ALA A 171 3.42 12.47 -20.09
C ALA A 171 4.03 12.49 -18.68
N ASP A 172 3.54 13.35 -17.79
CA ASP A 172 3.98 13.41 -16.39
C ASP A 172 3.70 12.10 -15.65
N ALA A 173 2.50 11.52 -15.81
CA ALA A 173 2.15 10.24 -15.21
C ALA A 173 3.04 9.09 -15.72
N ARG A 174 3.39 9.07 -17.01
CA ARG A 174 4.35 8.10 -17.56
C ARG A 174 5.75 8.29 -16.98
N ALA A 175 6.22 9.52 -16.89
CA ALA A 175 7.54 9.82 -16.32
C ALA A 175 7.62 9.39 -14.86
N LEU A 176 6.58 9.67 -14.06
CA LEU A 176 6.50 9.22 -12.68
C LEU A 176 6.48 7.69 -12.57
N LEU A 177 5.68 7.00 -13.39
CA LEU A 177 5.64 5.54 -13.40
C LEU A 177 7.00 4.93 -13.79
N GLN A 178 7.69 5.51 -14.77
CA GLN A 178 9.03 5.10 -15.18
C GLN A 178 10.06 5.32 -14.06
N HIS A 179 9.96 6.45 -13.35
CA HIS A 179 10.82 6.72 -12.20
C HIS A 179 10.59 5.72 -11.05
N LEU A 180 9.33 5.36 -10.76
CA LEU A 180 9.05 4.32 -9.78
C LEU A 180 9.59 2.96 -10.25
N ALA A 181 9.39 2.63 -11.54
CA ALA A 181 9.83 1.37 -12.12
C ALA A 181 11.36 1.23 -12.15
N SER A 182 12.12 2.31 -12.35
CA SER A 182 13.59 2.24 -12.37
C SER A 182 14.17 1.75 -11.04
N ARG A 183 13.44 1.93 -9.93
CA ARG A 183 13.82 1.44 -8.59
C ARG A 183 13.76 -0.08 -8.47
N SER A 184 13.26 -0.80 -9.48
CA SER A 184 13.40 -2.26 -9.55
C SER A 184 14.84 -2.70 -9.75
N GLN A 185 15.70 -1.85 -10.30
CA GLN A 185 17.14 -2.14 -10.46
C GLN A 185 17.81 -2.41 -9.11
N LEU A 186 17.44 -1.64 -8.07
CA LEU A 186 17.93 -1.83 -6.71
C LEU A 186 17.52 -3.20 -6.15
N VAL A 187 16.28 -3.62 -6.43
CA VAL A 187 15.78 -4.94 -6.04
C VAL A 187 16.55 -6.03 -6.78
N THR A 188 16.72 -5.93 -8.09
CA THR A 188 17.51 -6.89 -8.87
C THR A 188 18.95 -6.97 -8.37
N SER A 189 19.59 -5.85 -8.03
CA SER A 189 20.95 -5.84 -7.49
C SER A 189 21.06 -6.53 -6.12
N ALA A 190 20.08 -6.34 -5.23
CA ALA A 190 20.11 -6.91 -3.89
C ALA A 190 19.58 -8.35 -3.81
N TRP A 191 18.61 -8.72 -4.65
CA TRP A 191 17.86 -9.97 -4.58
C TRP A 191 18.09 -10.90 -5.78
N GLY A 192 18.80 -10.44 -6.81
CA GLY A 192 18.99 -11.18 -8.08
C GLY A 192 17.80 -11.13 -9.03
N SER A 193 16.62 -10.73 -8.56
CA SER A 193 15.42 -10.53 -9.38
C SER A 193 14.50 -9.47 -8.78
N ALA A 194 13.69 -8.85 -9.64
CA ALA A 194 12.57 -7.99 -9.26
C ALA A 194 11.22 -8.58 -9.70
N ASN A 195 11.19 -9.79 -10.25
CA ASN A 195 9.97 -10.45 -10.70
C ASN A 195 9.22 -11.07 -9.50
N PRO A 196 7.95 -10.70 -9.24
CA PRO A 196 7.17 -11.24 -8.12
C PRO A 196 7.08 -12.78 -8.05
N SER A 197 7.16 -13.49 -9.18
CA SER A 197 7.12 -14.97 -9.18
C SER A 197 8.36 -15.62 -8.54
N ASP A 198 9.51 -14.96 -8.60
CA ASP A 198 10.74 -15.48 -7.98
C ASP A 198 10.64 -15.38 -6.46
N PHE A 199 10.11 -14.26 -5.96
CA PHE A 199 9.78 -14.07 -4.55
C PHE A 199 8.68 -15.04 -4.10
N ALA A 200 7.68 -15.29 -4.96
CA ALA A 200 6.63 -16.25 -4.67
C ALA A 200 7.18 -17.66 -4.46
N THR A 201 8.13 -18.07 -5.31
CA THR A 201 8.84 -19.36 -5.17
C THR A 201 9.56 -19.46 -3.83
N ALA A 202 10.27 -18.40 -3.43
CA ALA A 202 10.92 -18.34 -2.11
C ALA A 202 9.90 -18.41 -0.96
N LEU A 203 8.77 -17.70 -1.05
CA LEU A 203 7.70 -17.74 -0.05
C LEU A 203 7.05 -19.12 0.06
N HIS A 204 6.93 -19.87 -1.04
CA HIS A 204 6.44 -21.25 -1.01
C HIS A 204 7.39 -22.19 -0.26
N ALA A 205 8.70 -21.96 -0.38
CA ALA A 205 9.73 -22.75 0.28
C ALA A 205 9.90 -22.41 1.78
N LEU A 206 9.35 -21.29 2.26
CA LEU A 206 9.43 -20.92 3.69
C LEU A 206 8.66 -21.89 4.57
N HIS A 207 9.28 -22.34 5.67
CA HIS A 207 8.57 -23.07 6.72
C HIS A 207 7.50 -22.19 7.38
N GLU A 208 6.43 -22.80 7.89
CA GLU A 208 5.32 -22.08 8.52
C GLU A 208 5.78 -21.25 9.72
N GLU A 209 6.74 -21.76 10.51
CA GLU A 209 7.37 -21.08 11.64
C GLU A 209 8.13 -19.80 11.23
N ASP A 210 8.62 -19.75 9.99
CA ASP A 210 9.37 -18.62 9.44
C ASP A 210 8.48 -17.63 8.69
N SER A 211 7.18 -17.91 8.58
CA SER A 211 6.25 -17.10 7.79
C SER A 211 6.34 -15.64 8.18
N ASP A 212 6.32 -15.31 9.47
CA ASP A 212 6.29 -13.91 9.94
C ASP A 212 7.58 -13.13 9.65
N LYS A 213 8.70 -13.82 9.41
CA LYS A 213 9.98 -13.17 9.02
C LYS A 213 9.84 -12.44 7.68
N ARG A 214 8.86 -12.81 6.84
CA ARG A 214 8.58 -12.11 5.57
C ARG A 214 8.23 -10.64 5.77
N VAL A 215 7.59 -10.26 6.88
CA VAL A 215 7.24 -8.86 7.13
C VAL A 215 8.49 -7.98 7.19
N GLY A 216 9.52 -8.44 7.89
CA GLY A 216 10.81 -7.74 7.96
C GLY A 216 11.60 -7.81 6.65
N ALA A 217 11.64 -8.98 6.01
CA ALA A 217 12.38 -9.18 4.77
C ALA A 217 11.88 -8.29 3.62
N PHE A 218 10.58 -8.02 3.57
CA PHE A 218 9.95 -7.19 2.53
C PHE A 218 9.77 -5.72 2.95
N ALA A 219 10.29 -5.29 4.10
CA ALA A 219 9.97 -3.96 4.67
C ALA A 219 10.33 -2.76 3.76
N SER A 220 11.35 -2.89 2.91
CA SER A 220 11.76 -1.86 1.94
C SER A 220 11.23 -2.12 0.52
N LEU A 221 10.50 -3.22 0.31
CA LEU A 221 9.99 -3.62 -0.98
C LEU A 221 8.54 -3.17 -1.14
N ALA A 222 8.22 -2.76 -2.36
CA ALA A 222 6.86 -2.47 -2.77
C ALA A 222 6.58 -3.08 -4.15
N LEU A 223 5.35 -3.51 -4.36
CA LEU A 223 4.86 -4.05 -5.62
C LEU A 223 4.32 -2.92 -6.49
N LEU A 224 5.03 -2.66 -7.59
CA LEU A 224 4.60 -1.74 -8.65
C LEU A 224 3.92 -2.54 -9.77
N TYR A 225 2.65 -2.29 -9.99
CA TYR A 225 1.86 -2.92 -11.04
C TYR A 225 2.00 -2.18 -12.38
N ARG A 226 1.83 -2.94 -13.46
CA ARG A 226 1.59 -2.37 -14.78
C ARG A 226 0.14 -1.86 -14.85
N PRO A 227 -0.11 -0.59 -15.23
CA PRO A 227 -1.47 -0.04 -15.28
C PRO A 227 -2.45 -0.86 -16.13
N ALA A 228 -1.96 -1.50 -17.19
CA ALA A 228 -2.75 -2.37 -18.07
C ALA A 228 -3.49 -3.49 -17.32
N ARG A 229 -2.94 -4.00 -16.21
CA ARG A 229 -3.60 -5.00 -15.35
C ARG A 229 -4.98 -4.54 -14.90
N PHE A 230 -5.13 -3.24 -14.65
CA PHE A 230 -6.33 -2.68 -14.05
C PHE A 230 -7.21 -1.90 -15.03
N ALA A 231 -6.99 -2.03 -16.35
CA ALA A 231 -7.73 -1.27 -17.36
C ALA A 231 -9.27 -1.37 -17.17
N GLN A 232 -9.77 -2.57 -16.80
CA GLN A 232 -11.20 -2.78 -16.52
C GLN A 232 -11.71 -2.04 -15.27
N TYR A 233 -10.85 -1.84 -14.26
CA TYR A 233 -11.20 -1.13 -13.03
C TYR A 233 -11.02 0.37 -13.17
N VAL A 234 -10.07 0.83 -13.98
CA VAL A 234 -9.78 2.27 -14.15
C VAL A 234 -11.01 3.03 -14.61
N ARG A 235 -11.71 2.54 -15.64
CA ARG A 235 -12.96 3.15 -16.12
C ARG A 235 -14.02 3.26 -15.03
N ARG A 236 -14.15 2.20 -14.23
CA ARG A 236 -15.10 2.15 -13.12
C ARG A 236 -14.74 3.13 -12.00
N TRP A 237 -13.46 3.22 -11.62
CA TRP A 237 -13.00 4.20 -10.64
C TRP A 237 -13.17 5.64 -11.14
N ILE A 238 -13.01 5.88 -12.45
CA ILE A 238 -13.31 7.18 -13.06
C ILE A 238 -14.77 7.54 -12.80
N ASP A 239 -15.69 6.63 -13.09
CA ASP A 239 -17.13 6.88 -12.96
C ASP A 239 -17.61 7.01 -11.51
N GLU A 240 -17.02 6.25 -10.59
CA GLU A 240 -17.45 6.22 -9.17
C GLU A 240 -16.76 7.27 -8.30
N THR A 241 -15.42 7.35 -8.37
CA THR A 241 -14.62 8.06 -7.37
C THR A 241 -14.03 9.35 -7.94
N TYR A 242 -13.48 9.29 -9.15
CA TYR A 242 -12.78 10.44 -9.73
C TYR A 242 -13.71 11.39 -10.48
N ARG A 243 -14.96 11.00 -10.78
CA ARG A 243 -15.99 11.89 -11.32
C ARG A 243 -16.25 13.09 -10.41
N SER A 244 -16.26 12.88 -9.10
CA SER A 244 -16.39 13.96 -8.10
C SER A 244 -15.09 14.72 -7.82
N LEU A 245 -13.97 14.27 -8.40
CA LEU A 245 -12.65 14.87 -8.22
C LEU A 245 -11.94 15.04 -9.58
N PRO A 246 -12.44 15.93 -10.48
CA PRO A 246 -11.82 16.12 -11.79
C PRO A 246 -10.36 16.54 -11.68
N ILE A 247 -9.51 16.08 -12.61
CA ILE A 247 -8.05 16.31 -12.58
C ILE A 247 -7.70 17.81 -12.46
N ALA A 248 -8.42 18.68 -13.16
CA ALA A 248 -8.23 20.12 -13.12
C ALA A 248 -8.35 20.73 -11.71
N THR A 249 -9.01 20.05 -10.77
CA THR A 249 -9.17 20.50 -9.37
C THR A 249 -8.02 20.08 -8.45
N TRP A 250 -7.17 19.13 -8.87
CA TRP A 250 -6.20 18.50 -8.00
C TRP A 250 -5.11 19.46 -7.51
N LYS A 251 -4.66 20.38 -8.37
CA LYS A 251 -3.70 21.42 -7.98
C LYS A 251 -4.23 22.28 -6.83
N HIS A 252 -5.48 22.73 -6.93
CA HIS A 252 -6.13 23.51 -5.88
C HIS A 252 -6.31 22.68 -4.60
N LEU A 253 -6.69 21.41 -4.71
CA LEU A 253 -6.78 20.51 -3.55
C LEU A 253 -5.43 20.34 -2.85
N TYR A 254 -4.35 20.17 -3.61
CA TYR A 254 -2.99 20.07 -3.10
C TYR A 254 -2.56 21.36 -2.40
N GLU A 255 -2.77 22.53 -3.04
CA GLU A 255 -2.44 23.83 -2.47
C GLU A 255 -3.18 24.08 -1.16
N ARG A 256 -4.48 23.75 -1.10
CA ARG A 256 -5.29 23.84 0.12
C ARG A 256 -4.80 22.90 1.22
N ALA A 257 -4.43 21.67 0.87
CA ALA A 257 -3.89 20.70 1.84
C ALA A 257 -2.49 21.07 2.34
N ARG A 258 -1.75 21.87 1.56
CA ARG A 258 -0.43 22.40 1.92
C ARG A 258 -0.53 23.65 2.78
N SER A 259 -1.48 24.55 2.52
CA SER A 259 -1.68 25.79 3.26
C SER A 259 -2.43 25.63 4.59
N GLY A 260 -3.15 24.51 4.76
CA GLY A 260 -3.81 24.14 6.01
C GLY A 260 -2.91 23.38 7.01
N ARG A 261 -1.60 23.33 6.78
CA ARG A 261 -0.59 22.78 7.72
C ARG A 261 0.27 23.89 8.29
#